data_AF-A0A3B6EHH3-F1
#
_entry.id   AF-A0A3B6EHH3-F1
#
_cell.length_a   1.000
_cell.length_b   1.000
_cell.length_c   1.000
_cell.angle_alpha   90.00
_cell.angle_beta   90.00
_cell.angle_gamma   90.00
#
_symmetry.space_group_name_H-M   'P 1'
#
loop_
_entity.id
_entity.type
_entity.pdbx_description
1 polymer ?
#
loop_
_entity_poly.entity_id
_entity_poly.type
_entity_poly.pdbx_seq_one_letter_code
_entity_poly.pdbx_strand_id
1 'polypeptide(L)'
;MYADTGILLFWPSGMQMPSSALYGEADTGKRQTVWMSHGDEVVKLPQGFEVVARSVQGAVTHSPQGMETLRLFLFDVCGIKADWKMQDVLDEEIKTIQTMVGPDEHVVCALSGGVDSTVAATLVHKAIGDRLHCVFVDNGLLRYKEKERVMSTFESDLHLPVTCVDASEQFLSKLKGVEDPEKKRKIIGREFIAVFDDFGHKLEQKIGKRPEFLVQGTLYPDVIESCPPPGSGRTQSHTIKSHHNVRKLGSILNVPDSFLKRHPFPGPGLAVRVLGDVTRFGHSSSAFAVFLPVQTVGVQGDQRTHSNAVVLRAITSEDGMTADWYYFGHEFLVDVVNKICNNVRGINRVCQDIAS
;
A
#
# COMPACT_ATOMS: atom_id res chain seq x y z
N MET A 1 32.21 7.22 33.67
CA MET A 1 32.58 6.15 32.73
C MET A 1 31.30 5.54 32.23
N TYR A 2 30.84 5.99 31.07
CA TYR A 2 29.78 5.35 30.29
C TYR A 2 30.34 5.22 28.88
N ALA A 3 30.21 4.02 28.31
CA ALA A 3 30.69 3.68 26.98
C ALA A 3 29.45 3.47 26.11
N ASP A 4 29.35 4.26 25.04
CA ASP A 4 28.21 4.27 24.13
C ASP A 4 28.57 3.50 22.86
N THR A 5 27.64 2.67 22.40
CA THR A 5 27.90 1.54 21.51
C THR A 5 27.25 1.74 20.12
N GLY A 6 27.79 1.10 19.06
CA GLY A 6 27.18 1.06 17.72
C GLY A 6 28.16 1.15 16.54
N ILE A 7 28.02 0.28 15.54
CA ILE A 7 28.85 0.21 14.31
C ILE A 7 28.97 1.58 13.61
N LEU A 8 30.11 2.26 13.84
CA LEU A 8 30.80 3.26 13.01
C LEU A 8 29.94 4.41 12.39
N LEU A 9 29.79 5.56 13.11
CA LEU A 9 29.60 6.99 12.60
C LEU A 9 28.79 8.05 13.47
N PHE A 10 28.86 8.03 14.79
CA PHE A 10 28.32 9.05 15.74
C PHE A 10 28.87 10.56 15.79
N TRP A 11 28.29 11.66 15.24
CA TRP A 11 28.58 13.10 15.66
C TRP A 11 30.03 13.68 15.50
N PRO A 12 30.36 14.93 15.92
CA PRO A 12 29.72 16.22 15.58
C PRO A 12 30.56 17.12 14.64
N SER A 13 29.90 17.91 13.78
CA SER A 13 30.40 19.18 13.17
C SER A 13 31.84 19.26 12.59
N GLY A 14 32.10 18.64 11.43
CA GLY A 14 33.40 18.67 10.69
C GLY A 14 34.31 17.44 10.89
N MET A 15 34.16 16.39 10.06
CA MET A 15 34.97 15.16 10.05
C MET A 15 36.03 15.28 8.98
N GLN A 16 37.17 14.61 9.17
CA GLN A 16 38.13 14.39 8.11
C GLN A 16 38.14 12.90 7.74
N MET A 17 37.71 12.59 6.51
CA MET A 17 37.81 11.26 5.93
C MET A 17 39.21 11.07 5.30
N PRO A 18 39.92 9.95 5.51
CA PRO A 18 40.97 9.50 4.59
C PRO A 18 40.36 8.88 3.32
N SER A 19 41.15 8.72 2.26
CA SER A 19 40.70 8.20 0.97
C SER A 19 40.18 6.77 1.06
N SER A 20 38.92 6.55 0.67
CA SER A 20 38.28 5.23 0.61
C SER A 20 37.36 5.13 -0.60
N ALA A 21 37.40 4.00 -1.31
CA ALA A 21 36.54 3.74 -2.47
C ALA A 21 35.03 3.77 -2.14
N LEU A 22 34.67 3.60 -0.86
CA LEU A 22 33.27 3.66 -0.40
C LEU A 22 32.70 5.09 -0.31
N TYR A 23 33.56 6.09 -0.09
CA TYR A 23 33.17 7.50 0.09
C TYR A 23 33.67 8.41 -1.04
N GLY A 24 34.56 7.91 -1.91
CA GLY A 24 35.15 8.64 -3.02
C GLY A 24 36.26 9.60 -2.60
N GLU A 25 37.25 9.81 -3.47
CA GLU A 25 38.38 10.70 -3.16
C GLU A 25 37.94 12.15 -2.92
N ALA A 26 36.84 12.59 -3.57
CA ALA A 26 36.34 13.96 -3.48
C ALA A 26 35.81 14.34 -2.08
N ASP A 27 35.39 13.38 -1.24
CA ASP A 27 34.89 13.61 0.12
C ASP A 27 35.92 13.31 1.22
N THR A 28 37.12 12.90 0.83
CA THR A 28 38.33 12.93 1.68
C THR A 28 38.41 14.28 2.40
N GLY A 29 38.35 14.27 3.74
CA GLY A 29 38.39 15.47 4.57
C GLY A 29 37.05 16.11 4.98
N LYS A 30 35.87 15.53 4.68
CA LYS A 30 34.55 16.15 4.97
C LYS A 30 33.70 15.39 6.02
N ARG A 31 32.77 16.06 6.74
CA ARG A 31 31.66 15.37 7.47
C ARG A 31 30.48 15.14 6.56
N GLN A 32 29.83 14.01 6.80
CA GLN A 32 28.50 13.69 6.33
C GLN A 32 27.60 13.50 7.56
N THR A 33 26.29 13.68 7.36
CA THR A 33 25.27 13.39 8.38
C THR A 33 24.78 11.97 8.14
N VAL A 34 24.66 11.16 9.19
CA VAL A 34 24.14 9.80 9.09
C VAL A 34 23.21 9.44 10.25
N TRP A 35 22.24 8.57 9.95
CA TRP A 35 21.42 7.89 10.95
C TRP A 35 22.22 6.74 11.55
N MET A 36 22.36 6.74 12.87
CA MET A 36 23.23 5.80 13.57
C MET A 36 22.47 4.71 14.33
N SER A 37 23.02 3.49 14.28
CA SER A 37 22.61 2.38 15.14
C SER A 37 23.32 2.47 16.48
N HIS A 38 22.55 2.40 17.58
CA HIS A 38 23.04 2.40 18.96
C HIS A 38 23.23 1.00 19.56
N GLY A 39 23.39 -0.03 18.71
CA GLY A 39 23.68 -1.42 19.08
C GLY A 39 25.15 -1.63 19.50
N ASP A 40 25.75 -2.78 19.25
CA ASP A 40 27.15 -3.06 19.65
C ASP A 40 28.21 -2.26 18.84
N GLU A 41 29.34 -1.89 19.45
CA GLU A 41 30.49 -1.25 18.77
C GLU A 41 31.69 -2.17 18.51
N VAL A 42 32.51 -1.78 17.52
CA VAL A 42 33.77 -2.47 17.16
C VAL A 42 34.93 -1.89 17.98
N VAL A 43 35.15 -2.43 19.18
CA VAL A 43 36.27 -2.04 20.07
C VAL A 43 37.64 -2.41 19.50
N LYS A 44 37.71 -3.47 18.69
CA LYS A 44 38.94 -3.94 18.02
C LYS A 44 38.63 -4.33 16.58
N LEU A 45 39.34 -3.71 15.62
CA LEU A 45 39.21 -4.08 14.21
C LEU A 45 39.75 -5.50 13.93
N PRO A 46 39.13 -6.25 13.00
CA PRO A 46 39.73 -7.45 12.43
C PRO A 46 41.04 -7.13 11.69
N GLN A 47 41.91 -8.12 11.54
CA GLN A 47 43.15 -7.96 10.79
C GLN A 47 42.86 -7.64 9.31
N GLY A 48 43.58 -6.66 8.76
CA GLY A 48 43.40 -6.20 7.37
C GLY A 48 42.30 -5.15 7.17
N PHE A 49 41.63 -4.72 8.24
CA PHE A 49 40.69 -3.58 8.21
C PHE A 49 41.34 -2.30 8.72
N GLU A 50 40.93 -1.17 8.16
CA GLU A 50 41.37 0.17 8.55
C GLU A 50 40.17 1.06 8.90
N VAL A 51 40.36 2.06 9.76
CA VAL A 51 39.27 2.98 10.14
C VAL A 51 39.12 4.07 9.09
N VAL A 52 38.08 3.96 8.25
CA VAL A 52 37.77 4.94 7.20
C VAL A 52 36.90 6.11 7.66
N ALA A 53 36.23 6.03 8.82
CA ALA A 53 35.49 7.16 9.41
C ALA A 53 35.37 7.05 10.95
N ARG A 54 35.15 8.18 11.65
CA ARG A 54 35.17 8.27 13.14
C ARG A 54 34.25 9.35 13.72
N SER A 55 34.01 9.26 15.03
CA SER A 55 32.81 9.84 15.65
C SER A 55 32.81 9.79 17.19
N VAL A 56 32.03 10.66 17.85
CA VAL A 56 31.95 10.96 19.29
C VAL A 56 30.54 10.97 19.99
N GLN A 57 29.35 10.91 19.33
CA GLN A 57 27.99 10.91 20.00
C GLN A 57 26.70 10.65 19.11
N GLY A 58 25.49 10.63 19.67
CA GLY A 58 24.25 10.21 18.97
C GLY A 58 23.47 11.28 18.17
N ALA A 59 23.19 11.03 16.88
CA ALA A 59 22.31 11.84 16.03
C ALA A 59 21.04 11.09 15.59
N VAL A 60 19.88 11.76 15.70
CA VAL A 60 18.58 11.25 15.25
C VAL A 60 18.15 12.01 13.98
N THR A 61 18.92 11.87 12.91
CA THR A 61 18.64 12.47 11.59
C THR A 61 19.03 11.54 10.45
N HIS A 62 18.23 11.49 9.38
CA HIS A 62 18.45 10.62 8.22
C HIS A 62 19.83 10.83 7.56
N SER A 63 20.36 9.83 6.87
CA SER A 63 21.62 9.89 6.10
C SER A 63 21.43 10.51 4.71
N PRO A 64 21.69 11.82 4.48
CA PRO A 64 21.33 12.46 3.21
C PRO A 64 22.19 11.97 2.04
N GLN A 65 23.44 11.58 2.32
CA GLN A 65 24.38 11.01 1.35
C GLN A 65 24.26 9.48 1.20
N GLY A 66 23.39 8.80 1.95
CA GLY A 66 23.36 7.32 2.01
C GLY A 66 23.12 6.64 0.65
N MET A 67 22.32 7.26 -0.22
CA MET A 67 22.10 6.77 -1.59
C MET A 67 23.37 6.83 -2.45
N GLU A 68 24.22 7.85 -2.26
CA GLU A 68 25.47 7.99 -3.00
C GLU A 68 26.53 6.99 -2.49
N THR A 69 26.59 6.75 -1.18
CA THR A 69 27.45 5.69 -0.61
C THR A 69 27.07 4.30 -1.15
N LEU A 70 25.76 4.01 -1.25
CA LEU A 70 25.28 2.76 -1.89
C LEU A 70 25.61 2.72 -3.38
N ARG A 71 25.51 3.85 -4.10
CA ARG A 71 25.90 3.97 -5.50
C ARG A 71 27.39 3.63 -5.69
N LEU A 72 28.27 4.29 -4.95
CA LEU A 72 29.73 4.05 -4.96
C LEU A 72 30.05 2.58 -4.68
N PHE A 73 29.43 2.00 -3.65
CA PHE A 73 29.63 0.59 -3.32
C PHE A 73 29.22 -0.36 -4.46
N LEU A 74 28.02 -0.20 -5.02
CA LEU A 74 27.50 -1.13 -6.03
C LEU A 74 28.27 -1.03 -7.36
N PHE A 75 28.50 0.19 -7.86
CA PHE A 75 29.05 0.40 -9.19
C PHE A 75 30.57 0.49 -9.20
N ASP A 76 31.18 1.18 -8.23
CA ASP A 76 32.60 1.51 -8.27
C ASP A 76 33.46 0.51 -7.45
N VAL A 77 32.91 -0.06 -6.36
CA VAL A 77 33.60 -1.10 -5.56
C VAL A 77 33.26 -2.51 -6.05
N CYS A 78 31.98 -2.84 -6.22
CA CYS A 78 31.54 -4.18 -6.67
C CYS A 78 31.56 -4.37 -8.19
N GLY A 79 31.73 -3.30 -8.98
CA GLY A 79 31.79 -3.39 -10.44
C GLY A 79 30.48 -3.84 -11.10
N ILE A 80 29.35 -3.76 -10.39
CA ILE A 80 28.03 -4.12 -10.91
C ILE A 80 27.64 -3.12 -12.01
N LYS A 81 26.81 -3.53 -12.96
CA LYS A 81 26.28 -2.64 -14.01
C LYS A 81 24.86 -2.18 -13.67
N ALA A 82 24.51 -0.97 -14.11
CA ALA A 82 23.15 -0.45 -13.98
C ALA A 82 22.24 -0.97 -15.11
N ASP A 83 22.24 -2.28 -15.34
CA ASP A 83 21.53 -2.94 -16.44
C ASP A 83 20.14 -3.47 -16.05
N TRP A 84 19.79 -3.52 -14.76
CA TRP A 84 18.44 -3.87 -14.29
C TRP A 84 17.37 -2.89 -14.77
N LYS A 85 16.59 -3.28 -15.79
CA LYS A 85 15.45 -2.51 -16.30
C LYS A 85 14.14 -3.24 -16.03
N MET A 86 13.12 -2.47 -15.65
CA MET A 86 11.76 -2.99 -15.46
C MET A 86 11.14 -3.63 -16.72
N GLN A 87 11.65 -3.30 -17.92
CA GLN A 87 11.21 -3.93 -19.17
C GLN A 87 11.74 -5.35 -19.30
N ASP A 88 13.01 -5.58 -18.96
CA ASP A 88 13.64 -6.90 -19.02
C ASP A 88 12.96 -7.85 -18.00
N VAL A 89 12.68 -7.34 -16.79
CA VAL A 89 11.87 -8.02 -15.76
C VAL A 89 10.46 -8.37 -16.27
N LEU A 90 9.78 -7.44 -16.94
CA LEU A 90 8.45 -7.67 -17.50
C LEU A 90 8.47 -8.83 -18.53
N ASP A 91 9.47 -8.85 -19.40
CA ASP A 91 9.60 -9.86 -20.45
C ASP A 91 10.08 -11.22 -19.91
N GLU A 92 10.79 -11.26 -18.78
CA GLU A 92 11.09 -12.47 -18.02
C GLU A 92 9.84 -13.03 -17.31
N GLU A 93 9.09 -12.20 -16.59
CA GLU A 93 7.87 -12.62 -15.89
C GLU A 93 6.78 -13.14 -16.85
N ILE A 94 6.63 -12.52 -18.03
CA ILE A 94 5.73 -13.03 -19.08
C ILE A 94 6.13 -14.46 -19.49
N LYS A 95 7.42 -14.74 -19.70
CA LYS A 95 7.91 -16.09 -20.04
C LYS A 95 7.70 -17.07 -18.89
N THR A 96 7.93 -16.65 -17.65
CA THR A 96 7.66 -17.46 -16.45
C THR A 96 6.19 -17.86 -16.38
N ILE A 97 5.26 -16.91 -16.57
CA ILE A 97 3.82 -17.18 -16.59
C ILE A 97 3.45 -18.12 -17.75
N GLN A 98 3.99 -17.90 -18.96
CA GLN A 98 3.75 -18.76 -20.13
C GLN A 98 4.34 -20.18 -19.99
N THR A 99 5.39 -20.35 -19.19
CA THR A 99 6.01 -21.65 -18.90
C THR A 99 5.28 -22.39 -17.77
N MET A 100 4.75 -21.64 -16.80
CA MET A 100 4.03 -22.18 -15.64
C MET A 100 2.58 -22.56 -15.98
N VAL A 101 1.90 -21.75 -16.80
CA VAL A 101 0.51 -21.97 -17.22
C VAL A 101 0.52 -22.60 -18.61
N GLY A 102 0.27 -23.90 -18.66
CA GLY A 102 0.21 -24.71 -19.89
C GLY A 102 -0.78 -24.16 -20.92
N PRO A 103 -0.70 -24.62 -22.19
CA PRO A 103 -1.39 -23.99 -23.33
C PRO A 103 -2.92 -23.94 -23.17
N ASP A 104 -3.51 -24.99 -22.58
CA ASP A 104 -4.96 -25.16 -22.42
C ASP A 104 -5.42 -24.96 -20.95
N GLU A 105 -4.62 -24.26 -20.15
CA GLU A 105 -4.93 -23.96 -18.75
C GLU A 105 -5.58 -22.57 -18.61
N HIS A 106 -6.52 -22.50 -17.68
CA HIS A 106 -7.28 -21.29 -17.37
C HIS A 106 -6.92 -20.78 -15.99
N VAL A 107 -6.91 -19.46 -15.86
CA VAL A 107 -6.41 -18.75 -14.69
C VAL A 107 -7.50 -17.82 -14.19
N VAL A 108 -7.73 -17.78 -12.88
CA VAL A 108 -8.71 -16.88 -12.26
C VAL A 108 -8.01 -15.78 -11.44
N CYS A 109 -8.54 -14.56 -11.47
CA CYS A 109 -8.04 -13.45 -10.67
C CYS A 109 -9.18 -12.68 -9.95
N ALA A 110 -9.02 -12.46 -8.65
CA ALA A 110 -9.89 -11.59 -7.88
C ALA A 110 -9.42 -10.12 -8.01
N LEU A 111 -10.17 -9.30 -8.74
CA LEU A 111 -9.91 -7.87 -8.86
C LEU A 111 -10.57 -7.10 -7.71
N SER A 112 -9.76 -6.37 -6.95
CA SER A 112 -10.20 -5.54 -5.82
C SER A 112 -10.44 -4.07 -6.19
N GLY A 113 -10.07 -3.64 -7.41
CA GLY A 113 -9.95 -2.23 -7.78
C GLY A 113 -8.72 -1.53 -7.19
N GLY A 114 -7.85 -2.26 -6.49
CA GLY A 114 -6.52 -1.82 -6.06
C GLY A 114 -5.48 -1.90 -7.19
N VAL A 115 -4.36 -1.19 -7.03
CA VAL A 115 -3.27 -1.13 -8.02
C VAL A 115 -2.67 -2.52 -8.23
N ASP A 116 -2.33 -3.21 -7.15
CA ASP A 116 -1.50 -4.41 -7.21
C ASP A 116 -2.21 -5.58 -7.92
N SER A 117 -3.48 -5.85 -7.60
CA SER A 117 -4.30 -6.84 -8.32
C SER A 117 -4.54 -6.46 -9.79
N THR A 118 -4.64 -5.17 -10.10
CA THR A 118 -4.86 -4.69 -11.48
C THR A 118 -3.61 -4.87 -12.33
N VAL A 119 -2.43 -4.54 -11.79
CA VAL A 119 -1.14 -4.74 -12.46
C VAL A 119 -0.87 -6.23 -12.67
N ALA A 120 -1.13 -7.08 -11.67
CA ALA A 120 -1.00 -8.52 -11.79
C ALA A 120 -1.93 -9.12 -12.86
N ALA A 121 -3.21 -8.73 -12.89
CA ALA A 121 -4.14 -9.16 -13.92
C ALA A 121 -3.72 -8.68 -15.33
N THR A 122 -3.24 -7.44 -15.46
CA THR A 122 -2.77 -6.89 -16.75
C THR A 122 -1.52 -7.61 -17.25
N LEU A 123 -0.60 -7.95 -16.35
CA LEU A 123 0.59 -8.77 -16.66
C LEU A 123 0.20 -10.16 -17.16
N VAL A 124 -0.68 -10.86 -16.44
CA VAL A 124 -1.12 -12.20 -16.83
C VAL A 124 -1.94 -12.15 -18.12
N HIS A 125 -2.81 -11.16 -18.31
CA HIS A 125 -3.55 -10.98 -19.57
C HIS A 125 -2.60 -10.82 -20.76
N LYS A 126 -1.53 -10.03 -20.60
CA LYS A 126 -0.49 -9.86 -21.63
C LYS A 126 0.28 -11.17 -21.92
N ALA A 127 0.36 -12.07 -20.94
CA ALA A 127 1.05 -13.36 -21.08
C ALA A 127 0.18 -14.47 -21.71
N ILE A 128 -1.11 -14.58 -21.34
CA ILE A 128 -1.98 -15.72 -21.72
C ILE A 128 -3.29 -15.34 -22.45
N GLY A 129 -3.60 -14.05 -22.60
CA GLY A 129 -4.81 -13.54 -23.26
C GLY A 129 -6.11 -13.92 -22.52
N ASP A 130 -7.16 -14.20 -23.29
CA ASP A 130 -8.53 -14.54 -22.84
C ASP A 130 -8.62 -15.82 -21.98
N ARG A 131 -7.50 -16.50 -21.72
CA ARG A 131 -7.44 -17.63 -20.77
C ARG A 131 -7.46 -17.16 -19.30
N LEU A 132 -7.18 -15.88 -19.06
CA LEU A 132 -7.42 -15.21 -17.78
C LEU A 132 -8.91 -14.89 -17.63
N HIS A 133 -9.48 -15.17 -16.45
CA HIS A 133 -10.84 -14.81 -16.08
C HIS A 133 -10.80 -13.97 -14.81
N CYS A 134 -11.19 -12.70 -14.92
CA CYS A 134 -11.21 -11.79 -13.77
C CYS A 134 -12.61 -11.68 -13.18
N VAL A 135 -12.71 -11.61 -11.85
CA VAL A 135 -13.95 -11.29 -11.13
C VAL A 135 -13.76 -10.06 -10.27
N PHE A 136 -14.69 -9.10 -10.40
CA PHE A 136 -14.77 -7.90 -9.56
C PHE A 136 -16.05 -7.99 -8.72
N VAL A 137 -15.92 -8.07 -7.39
CA VAL A 137 -17.05 -8.20 -6.47
C VAL A 137 -17.39 -6.84 -5.88
N ASP A 138 -18.56 -6.30 -6.24
CA ASP A 138 -19.13 -5.14 -5.55
C ASP A 138 -19.86 -5.61 -4.29
N ASN A 139 -19.22 -5.38 -3.15
CA ASN A 139 -19.74 -5.69 -1.82
C ASN A 139 -20.64 -4.58 -1.24
N GLY A 140 -20.93 -3.51 -2.00
CA GLY A 140 -21.70 -2.35 -1.52
C GLY A 140 -20.96 -1.46 -0.51
N LEU A 141 -19.67 -1.73 -0.26
CA LEU A 141 -18.79 -0.99 0.67
C LEU A 141 -17.68 -0.24 -0.07
N LEU A 142 -17.81 -0.11 -1.39
CA LEU A 142 -16.92 0.63 -2.27
C LEU A 142 -17.16 2.14 -2.20
N ARG A 143 -16.28 2.93 -2.81
CA ARG A 143 -16.41 4.40 -2.84
C ARG A 143 -17.57 4.84 -3.76
N TYR A 144 -17.98 6.10 -3.65
CA TYR A 144 -19.00 6.64 -4.57
C TYR A 144 -18.56 6.51 -6.03
N LYS A 145 -19.44 5.96 -6.88
CA LYS A 145 -19.19 5.62 -8.29
C LYS A 145 -17.90 4.84 -8.52
N GLU A 146 -17.51 3.97 -7.60
CA GLU A 146 -16.25 3.21 -7.69
C GLU A 146 -16.34 2.10 -8.72
N LYS A 147 -17.42 1.31 -8.67
CA LYS A 147 -17.70 0.20 -9.60
C LYS A 147 -17.65 0.67 -11.04
N GLU A 148 -18.36 1.74 -11.37
CA GLU A 148 -18.44 2.30 -12.72
C GLU A 148 -17.08 2.80 -13.23
N ARG A 149 -16.30 3.46 -12.36
CA ARG A 149 -14.94 3.93 -12.73
C ARG A 149 -13.97 2.77 -12.90
N VAL A 150 -14.02 1.77 -12.02
CA VAL A 150 -13.13 0.60 -12.05
C VAL A 150 -13.45 -0.29 -13.26
N MET A 151 -14.72 -0.61 -13.50
CA MET A 151 -15.14 -1.38 -14.67
C MET A 151 -14.84 -0.63 -15.98
N SER A 152 -15.06 0.69 -16.04
CA SER A 152 -14.68 1.50 -17.21
C SER A 152 -13.16 1.42 -17.50
N THR A 153 -12.30 1.48 -16.48
CA THR A 153 -10.85 1.28 -16.67
C THR A 153 -10.52 -0.14 -17.14
N PHE A 154 -11.16 -1.16 -16.58
CA PHE A 154 -10.91 -2.55 -16.95
C PHE A 154 -11.37 -2.88 -18.38
N GLU A 155 -12.55 -2.41 -18.78
CA GLU A 155 -13.15 -2.71 -20.08
C GLU A 155 -12.61 -1.80 -21.21
N SER A 156 -12.48 -0.49 -20.95
CA SER A 156 -12.16 0.51 -22.00
C SER A 156 -10.67 0.80 -22.14
N ASP A 157 -9.93 0.87 -21.04
CA ASP A 157 -8.49 1.19 -21.09
C ASP A 157 -7.67 -0.10 -21.20
N LEU A 158 -7.94 -1.08 -20.33
CA LEU A 158 -7.13 -2.29 -20.18
C LEU A 158 -7.62 -3.52 -20.96
N HIS A 159 -8.85 -3.47 -21.49
CA HIS A 159 -9.48 -4.55 -22.26
C HIS A 159 -9.43 -5.93 -21.55
N LEU A 160 -9.61 -5.93 -20.22
CA LEU A 160 -9.54 -7.14 -19.39
C LEU A 160 -10.87 -7.91 -19.39
N PRO A 161 -10.84 -9.25 -19.42
CA PRO A 161 -12.03 -10.11 -19.32
C PRO A 161 -12.57 -10.15 -17.88
N VAL A 162 -13.23 -9.08 -17.44
CA VAL A 162 -13.76 -8.91 -16.08
C VAL A 162 -15.25 -9.17 -16.00
N THR A 163 -15.66 -10.07 -15.10
CA THR A 163 -17.05 -10.25 -14.69
C THR A 163 -17.33 -9.45 -13.42
N CYS A 164 -18.23 -8.46 -13.48
CA CYS A 164 -18.71 -7.76 -12.30
C CYS A 164 -19.82 -8.58 -11.61
N VAL A 165 -19.64 -8.89 -10.32
CA VAL A 165 -20.66 -9.52 -9.47
C VAL A 165 -21.15 -8.50 -8.45
N ASP A 166 -22.45 -8.18 -8.47
CA ASP A 166 -23.08 -7.36 -7.44
C ASP A 166 -23.54 -8.26 -6.28
N ALA A 167 -22.84 -8.16 -5.15
CA ALA A 167 -23.16 -8.86 -3.92
C ALA A 167 -23.60 -7.88 -2.81
N SER A 168 -23.93 -6.63 -3.16
CA SER A 168 -24.12 -5.55 -2.18
C SER A 168 -25.20 -5.87 -1.13
N GLU A 169 -26.32 -6.48 -1.53
CA GLU A 169 -27.37 -6.89 -0.59
C GLU A 169 -26.97 -8.08 0.29
N GLN A 170 -26.19 -9.03 -0.24
CA GLN A 170 -25.66 -10.15 0.53
C GLN A 170 -24.74 -9.63 1.65
N PHE A 171 -23.77 -8.78 1.32
CA PHE A 171 -22.84 -8.24 2.32
C PHE A 171 -23.56 -7.36 3.36
N LEU A 172 -24.43 -6.43 2.91
CA LEU A 172 -25.15 -5.53 3.82
C LEU A 172 -26.12 -6.29 4.74
N SER A 173 -26.81 -7.33 4.26
CA SER A 173 -27.70 -8.14 5.11
C SER A 173 -26.94 -8.95 6.17
N LYS A 174 -25.73 -9.41 5.89
CA LYS A 174 -24.86 -10.12 6.85
C LYS A 174 -24.16 -9.21 7.86
N LEU A 175 -23.99 -7.92 7.52
CA LEU A 175 -23.38 -6.90 8.38
C LEU A 175 -24.37 -6.18 9.29
N LYS A 176 -25.68 -6.26 8.98
CA LYS A 176 -26.74 -5.61 9.75
C LYS A 176 -26.72 -6.01 11.23
N GLY A 177 -26.57 -5.03 12.11
CA GLY A 177 -26.49 -5.21 13.56
C GLY A 177 -25.13 -5.73 14.06
N VAL A 178 -24.08 -5.72 13.22
CA VAL A 178 -22.72 -6.12 13.61
C VAL A 178 -21.88 -4.87 13.89
N GLU A 179 -21.74 -4.52 15.17
CA GLU A 179 -20.98 -3.34 15.59
C GLU A 179 -19.47 -3.58 15.67
N ASP A 180 -19.06 -4.77 16.13
CA ASP A 180 -17.67 -5.13 16.40
C ASP A 180 -16.81 -5.16 15.12
N PRO A 181 -15.72 -4.35 15.03
CA PRO A 181 -14.90 -4.25 13.83
C PRO A 181 -14.27 -5.57 13.37
N GLU A 182 -13.83 -6.43 14.30
CA GLU A 182 -13.17 -7.69 13.95
C GLU A 182 -14.17 -8.74 13.43
N LYS A 183 -15.37 -8.83 14.00
CA LYS A 183 -16.47 -9.59 13.40
C LYS A 183 -16.84 -9.05 12.02
N LYS A 184 -16.93 -7.73 11.82
CA LYS A 184 -17.18 -7.14 10.49
C LYS A 184 -16.13 -7.58 9.47
N ARG A 185 -14.83 -7.51 9.80
CA ARG A 185 -13.74 -7.99 8.93
C ARG A 185 -13.90 -9.46 8.56
N LYS A 186 -14.14 -10.33 9.55
CA LYS A 186 -14.28 -11.79 9.35
C LYS A 186 -15.50 -12.15 8.50
N ILE A 187 -16.63 -11.46 8.69
CA ILE A 187 -17.84 -11.64 7.87
C ILE A 187 -17.54 -11.26 6.41
N ILE A 188 -16.99 -10.07 6.17
CA ILE A 188 -16.67 -9.60 4.81
C ILE A 188 -15.71 -10.57 4.10
N GLY A 189 -14.65 -11.01 4.78
CA GLY A 189 -13.71 -11.98 4.21
C GLY A 189 -14.39 -13.31 3.83
N ARG A 190 -15.25 -13.85 4.70
CA ARG A 190 -15.96 -15.11 4.43
C ARG A 190 -16.97 -14.98 3.27
N GLU A 191 -17.77 -13.93 3.24
CA GLU A 191 -18.74 -13.73 2.16
C GLU A 191 -18.03 -13.47 0.82
N PHE A 192 -16.86 -12.81 0.82
CA PHE A 192 -16.05 -12.63 -0.39
C PHE A 192 -15.51 -13.95 -0.94
N ILE A 193 -15.00 -14.83 -0.08
CA ILE A 193 -14.56 -16.18 -0.47
C ILE A 193 -15.76 -16.96 -1.07
N ALA A 194 -16.93 -16.93 -0.42
CA ALA A 194 -18.11 -17.63 -0.93
C ALA A 194 -18.58 -17.14 -2.31
N VAL A 195 -18.52 -15.83 -2.58
CA VAL A 195 -18.83 -15.28 -3.91
C VAL A 195 -17.75 -15.64 -4.94
N PHE A 196 -16.48 -15.70 -4.52
CA PHE A 196 -15.38 -16.10 -5.39
C PHE A 196 -15.43 -17.59 -5.77
N ASP A 197 -15.78 -18.47 -4.82
CA ASP A 197 -15.95 -19.91 -5.05
C ASP A 197 -17.15 -20.18 -6.00
N ASP A 198 -18.28 -19.48 -5.81
CA ASP A 198 -19.43 -19.53 -6.72
C ASP A 198 -19.08 -19.05 -8.14
N PHE A 199 -18.26 -18.00 -8.27
CA PHE A 199 -17.71 -17.59 -9.57
C PHE A 199 -16.84 -18.69 -10.19
N GLY A 200 -15.97 -19.33 -9.39
CA GLY A 200 -15.13 -20.45 -9.83
C GLY A 200 -15.95 -21.63 -10.38
N HIS A 201 -17.03 -22.00 -9.70
CA HIS A 201 -17.94 -23.07 -10.15
C HIS A 201 -18.74 -22.69 -11.40
N LYS A 202 -19.23 -21.45 -11.51
CA LYS A 202 -19.90 -20.95 -12.72
C LYS A 202 -18.95 -20.91 -13.92
N LEU A 203 -17.69 -20.57 -13.68
CA LEU A 203 -16.65 -20.60 -14.70
C LEU A 203 -16.36 -22.04 -15.14
N GLU A 204 -16.14 -22.97 -14.20
CA GLU A 204 -15.95 -24.41 -14.47
C GLU A 204 -17.09 -24.99 -15.33
N GLN A 205 -18.35 -24.63 -15.06
CA GLN A 205 -19.51 -25.01 -15.88
C GLN A 205 -19.49 -24.39 -17.29
N LYS A 206 -18.95 -23.19 -17.46
CA LYS A 206 -18.91 -22.46 -18.73
C LYS A 206 -17.77 -22.92 -19.64
N ILE A 207 -16.58 -23.16 -19.10
CA ILE A 207 -15.40 -23.60 -19.86
C ILE A 207 -15.20 -25.13 -19.85
N GLY A 208 -15.97 -25.88 -19.05
CA GLY A 208 -15.89 -27.35 -18.97
C GLY A 208 -14.63 -27.90 -18.28
N LYS A 209 -13.76 -27.02 -17.77
CA LYS A 209 -12.52 -27.32 -17.06
C LYS A 209 -12.40 -26.36 -15.87
N ARG A 210 -11.97 -26.84 -14.71
CA ARG A 210 -11.73 -25.96 -13.56
C ARG A 210 -10.46 -25.10 -13.81
N PRO A 211 -10.47 -23.80 -13.46
CA PRO A 211 -9.24 -23.00 -13.45
C PRO A 211 -8.22 -23.62 -12.49
N GLU A 212 -6.98 -23.74 -12.93
CA GLU A 212 -5.91 -24.44 -12.21
C GLU A 212 -5.06 -23.47 -11.37
N PHE A 213 -4.99 -22.20 -11.80
CA PHE A 213 -4.20 -21.16 -11.14
C PHE A 213 -5.07 -20.00 -10.63
N LEU A 214 -4.69 -19.49 -9.46
CA LEU A 214 -5.22 -18.28 -8.85
C LEU A 214 -4.15 -17.17 -8.88
N VAL A 215 -4.46 -16.04 -9.50
CA VAL A 215 -3.56 -14.87 -9.53
C VAL A 215 -3.85 -13.96 -8.35
N GLN A 216 -2.79 -13.66 -7.59
CA GLN A 216 -2.79 -12.70 -6.50
C GLN A 216 -1.75 -11.62 -6.76
N GLY A 217 -2.11 -10.35 -6.52
CA GLY A 217 -1.17 -9.22 -6.55
C GLY A 217 -0.31 -9.12 -5.29
N THR A 218 0.20 -10.25 -4.80
CA THR A 218 1.04 -10.34 -3.59
C THR A 218 2.39 -9.71 -3.85
N LEU A 219 2.86 -8.84 -2.95
CA LEU A 219 4.11 -8.10 -3.14
C LEU A 219 5.26 -8.76 -2.39
N TYR A 220 6.49 -8.45 -2.80
CA TYR A 220 7.70 -8.97 -2.16
C TYR A 220 7.78 -8.73 -0.63
N PRO A 221 7.32 -7.57 -0.08
CA PRO A 221 7.12 -7.41 1.36
C PRO A 221 6.24 -8.48 2.03
N ASP A 222 5.12 -8.85 1.40
CA ASP A 222 4.19 -9.83 1.98
C ASP A 222 4.82 -11.24 2.05
N VAL A 223 5.75 -11.55 1.14
CA VAL A 223 6.57 -12.79 1.15
C VAL A 223 7.63 -12.75 2.26
N ILE A 224 8.29 -11.61 2.49
CA ILE A 224 9.23 -11.44 3.61
C ILE A 224 8.49 -11.50 4.95
N GLU A 225 7.30 -10.89 5.07
CA GLU A 225 6.48 -10.92 6.29
C GLU A 225 6.00 -12.34 6.66
N SER A 226 5.84 -13.22 5.66
CA SER A 226 5.44 -14.63 5.85
C SER A 226 6.61 -15.61 5.99
N CYS A 227 7.84 -15.22 5.67
CA CYS A 227 9.06 -16.00 5.87
C CYS A 227 9.96 -15.37 6.94
N PRO A 228 9.80 -15.72 8.25
CA PRO A 228 10.68 -15.20 9.29
C PRO A 228 12.13 -15.63 9.06
N PRO A 229 13.13 -14.78 9.36
CA PRO A 229 14.53 -15.12 9.15
C PRO A 229 14.93 -16.35 9.97
N PRO A 230 15.73 -17.27 9.40
CA PRO A 230 16.04 -18.55 10.02
C PRO A 230 16.72 -18.37 11.38
N GLY A 231 16.19 -19.05 12.40
CA GLY A 231 16.68 -18.98 13.78
C GLY A 231 16.03 -17.92 14.67
N SER A 232 15.13 -17.07 14.15
CA SER A 232 14.58 -15.94 14.92
C SER A 232 13.49 -16.28 15.95
N GLY A 233 12.88 -17.47 15.89
CA GLY A 233 11.83 -17.92 16.83
C GLY A 233 10.54 -17.08 16.83
N ARG A 234 10.43 -16.10 15.94
CA ARG A 234 9.30 -15.18 15.80
C ARG A 234 8.45 -15.56 14.59
N THR A 235 7.13 -15.44 14.73
CA THR A 235 6.17 -15.82 13.69
C THR A 235 5.85 -14.71 12.69
N GLN A 236 6.31 -13.47 12.92
CA GLN A 236 6.06 -12.31 12.06
C GLN A 236 7.27 -11.36 12.07
N SER A 237 7.63 -10.84 10.89
CA SER A 237 8.55 -9.71 10.73
C SER A 237 7.75 -8.40 10.65
N HIS A 238 8.35 -7.26 11.03
CA HIS A 238 7.67 -5.96 10.94
C HIS A 238 7.45 -5.52 9.48
N THR A 239 6.29 -4.94 9.23
CA THR A 239 5.74 -4.61 7.90
C THR A 239 6.50 -3.47 7.20
N ILE A 240 7.07 -3.72 6.03
CA ILE A 240 7.77 -2.71 5.19
C ILE A 240 7.22 -2.74 3.76
N LYS A 241 6.12 -2.00 3.50
CA LYS A 241 5.41 -2.05 2.21
C LYS A 241 5.97 -1.10 1.15
N SER A 242 6.91 -1.61 0.35
CA SER A 242 7.54 -0.89 -0.77
C SER A 242 6.64 -0.81 -2.03
N HIS A 243 5.69 0.12 -2.04
CA HIS A 243 4.72 0.30 -3.15
C HIS A 243 5.28 0.90 -4.47
N HIS A 244 6.58 1.17 -4.60
CA HIS A 244 7.12 1.94 -5.72
C HIS A 244 7.32 1.13 -7.01
N ASN A 245 7.69 -0.16 -6.93
CA ASN A 245 8.01 -0.96 -8.11
C ASN A 245 6.76 -1.33 -8.93
N VAL A 246 5.66 -1.65 -8.24
CA VAL A 246 4.38 -2.02 -8.87
C VAL A 246 3.81 -0.88 -9.72
N ARG A 247 3.91 0.36 -9.24
CA ARG A 247 3.41 1.54 -9.98
C ARG A 247 4.22 1.80 -11.25
N LYS A 248 5.55 1.56 -11.24
CA LYS A 248 6.39 1.63 -12.44
C LYS A 248 6.03 0.52 -13.44
N LEU A 249 5.86 -0.72 -12.97
CA LEU A 249 5.44 -1.84 -13.82
C LEU A 249 4.08 -1.60 -14.47
N GLY A 250 3.10 -1.11 -13.70
CA GLY A 250 1.79 -0.74 -14.21
C GLY A 250 1.83 0.37 -15.26
N SER A 251 2.74 1.34 -15.14
CA SER A 251 2.92 2.39 -16.15
C SER A 251 3.45 1.84 -17.48
N ILE A 252 4.38 0.87 -17.44
CA ILE A 252 4.87 0.15 -18.63
C ILE A 252 3.76 -0.71 -19.26
N LEU A 253 2.82 -1.20 -18.45
CA LEU A 253 1.63 -1.93 -18.88
C LEU A 253 0.45 -1.01 -19.32
N ASN A 254 0.68 0.29 -19.50
CA ASN A 254 -0.33 1.30 -19.88
C ASN A 254 -1.52 1.42 -18.92
N VAL A 255 -1.38 1.01 -17.65
CA VAL A 255 -2.41 1.24 -16.64
C VAL A 255 -2.56 2.76 -16.40
N PRO A 256 -3.77 3.33 -16.45
CA PRO A 256 -3.95 4.77 -16.36
C PRO A 256 -3.31 5.39 -15.12
N ASP A 257 -2.63 6.51 -15.32
CA ASP A 257 -1.84 7.21 -14.30
C ASP A 257 -2.70 7.68 -13.11
N SER A 258 -3.97 8.01 -13.37
CA SER A 258 -5.01 8.30 -12.38
C SER A 258 -5.39 7.10 -11.50
N PHE A 259 -5.22 5.88 -12.02
CA PHE A 259 -5.40 4.62 -11.31
C PHE A 259 -4.11 4.25 -10.55
N LEU A 260 -2.94 4.38 -11.19
CA LEU A 260 -1.64 4.09 -10.58
C LEU A 260 -1.28 5.02 -9.42
N LYS A 261 -1.77 6.25 -9.41
CA LYS A 261 -1.56 7.22 -8.32
C LYS A 261 -2.61 7.09 -7.19
N ARG A 262 -3.49 6.08 -7.25
CA ARG A 262 -4.50 5.84 -6.20
C ARG A 262 -3.89 5.59 -4.82
N HIS A 263 -4.60 6.07 -3.82
CA HIS A 263 -4.38 5.81 -2.41
C HIS A 263 -4.90 4.41 -2.02
N PRO A 264 -4.15 3.60 -1.25
CA PRO A 264 -4.56 2.26 -0.80
C PRO A 264 -5.94 2.26 -0.14
N PHE A 265 -6.80 1.31 -0.51
CA PHE A 265 -8.15 1.17 0.02
C PHE A 265 -8.25 -0.16 0.79
N PRO A 266 -8.79 -0.18 2.02
CA PRO A 266 -8.84 -1.39 2.82
C PRO A 266 -9.79 -2.43 2.18
N GLY A 267 -9.46 -3.72 2.26
CA GLY A 267 -10.32 -4.81 1.76
C GLY A 267 -11.75 -4.81 2.35
N PRO A 268 -11.94 -4.56 3.66
CA PRO A 268 -13.25 -4.32 4.27
C PRO A 268 -13.98 -3.04 3.81
N GLY A 269 -13.36 -2.26 2.93
CA GLY A 269 -13.88 -0.99 2.40
C GLY A 269 -14.33 -0.04 3.49
N LEU A 270 -15.58 0.41 3.37
CA LEU A 270 -16.16 1.40 4.28
C LEU A 270 -16.70 0.81 5.59
N ALA A 271 -16.83 -0.51 5.74
CA ALA A 271 -17.34 -1.11 6.98
C ALA A 271 -16.43 -0.88 8.21
N VAL A 272 -15.14 -0.63 7.99
CA VAL A 272 -14.16 -0.23 9.02
C VAL A 272 -14.03 1.31 9.17
N ARG A 273 -14.84 2.07 8.42
CA ARG A 273 -14.91 3.55 8.44
C ARG A 273 -16.30 4.08 8.86
N VAL A 274 -17.22 3.16 9.12
CA VAL A 274 -18.49 3.40 9.80
C VAL A 274 -18.36 2.76 11.18
N LEU A 275 -18.42 3.59 12.23
CA LEU A 275 -18.50 3.08 13.60
C LEU A 275 -19.93 2.57 13.87
N GLY A 276 -20.06 1.42 14.54
CA GLY A 276 -21.34 0.73 14.70
C GLY A 276 -21.83 0.02 13.44
N ASP A 277 -23.16 -0.06 13.28
CA ASP A 277 -23.85 -0.75 12.19
C ASP A 277 -23.60 -0.12 10.81
N VAL A 278 -23.53 -0.95 9.76
CA VAL A 278 -23.06 -0.52 8.43
C VAL A 278 -24.23 -0.27 7.48
N THR A 279 -24.40 1.00 7.11
CA THR A 279 -25.36 1.45 6.09
C THR A 279 -24.64 2.15 4.92
N ARG A 280 -25.30 2.28 3.76
CA ARG A 280 -24.67 2.72 2.50
C ARG A 280 -24.14 4.17 2.56
N PHE A 281 -22.82 4.35 2.48
CA PHE A 281 -22.11 5.63 2.33
C PHE A 281 -20.88 5.45 1.42
N GLY A 282 -20.13 6.51 1.03
CA GLY A 282 -19.05 6.40 0.03
C GLY A 282 -17.94 7.48 0.05
N HIS A 283 -16.68 7.17 0.46
CA HIS A 283 -15.57 8.17 0.50
C HIS A 283 -14.12 7.60 0.26
N SER A 284 -13.16 8.48 -0.07
CA SER A 284 -11.75 8.25 -0.53
C SER A 284 -10.76 7.67 0.50
N SER A 285 -9.48 7.41 0.14
CA SER A 285 -8.57 6.52 0.91
C SER A 285 -7.54 7.13 1.89
N SER A 286 -6.52 7.91 1.49
CA SER A 286 -5.51 8.46 2.44
C SER A 286 -6.02 9.68 3.21
N ALA A 287 -6.87 10.47 2.57
CA ALA A 287 -7.83 11.34 3.22
C ALA A 287 -9.21 10.68 3.08
N PHE A 288 -9.87 10.43 4.21
CA PHE A 288 -11.14 9.70 4.28
C PHE A 288 -12.08 10.31 5.31
N ALA A 289 -13.37 10.17 5.06
CA ALA A 289 -14.42 10.48 6.01
C ALA A 289 -14.78 9.23 6.84
N VAL A 290 -14.85 9.39 8.16
CA VAL A 290 -15.40 8.41 9.11
C VAL A 290 -16.78 8.88 9.53
N PHE A 291 -17.77 8.00 9.43
CA PHE A 291 -19.12 8.30 9.92
C PHE A 291 -19.21 8.02 11.42
N LEU A 292 -19.65 9.01 12.20
CA LEU A 292 -19.94 8.84 13.62
C LEU A 292 -21.45 8.71 13.83
N PRO A 293 -21.95 7.62 14.44
CA PRO A 293 -23.36 7.44 14.78
C PRO A 293 -23.77 8.26 16.03
N VAL A 294 -23.35 9.53 16.10
CA VAL A 294 -23.66 10.46 17.20
C VAL A 294 -24.46 11.64 16.66
N GLN A 295 -25.58 11.93 17.30
CA GLN A 295 -26.46 13.04 16.93
C GLN A 295 -25.95 14.35 17.52
N THR A 296 -25.79 15.37 16.69
CA THR A 296 -25.41 16.72 17.11
C THR A 296 -26.47 17.74 16.70
N VAL A 297 -26.55 18.84 17.47
CA VAL A 297 -27.41 19.98 17.13
C VAL A 297 -26.70 20.86 16.12
N GLY A 298 -27.42 21.31 15.09
CA GLY A 298 -26.94 22.26 14.10
C GLY A 298 -28.03 23.26 13.71
N VAL A 299 -27.65 24.23 12.89
CA VAL A 299 -28.55 25.18 12.21
C VAL A 299 -28.21 25.11 10.73
N GLN A 300 -29.19 24.77 9.89
CA GLN A 300 -29.05 24.65 8.44
C GLN A 300 -30.24 25.38 7.81
N GLY A 301 -29.98 26.54 7.20
CA GLY A 301 -31.03 27.54 6.96
C GLY A 301 -31.61 28.03 8.29
N ASP A 302 -32.92 28.29 8.32
CA ASP A 302 -33.62 28.84 9.50
C ASP A 302 -34.12 27.76 10.49
N GLN A 303 -33.72 26.49 10.32
CA GLN A 303 -34.19 25.39 11.18
C GLN A 303 -33.06 24.75 11.99
N ARG A 304 -33.42 24.37 13.23
CA ARG A 304 -32.57 23.57 14.11
C ARG A 304 -32.59 22.11 13.64
N THR A 305 -31.43 21.56 13.33
CA THR A 305 -31.28 20.17 12.89
C THR A 305 -30.67 19.30 13.97
N HIS A 306 -31.13 18.05 14.04
CA HIS A 306 -30.49 16.96 14.76
C HIS A 306 -30.02 15.97 13.69
N SER A 307 -28.71 15.77 13.58
CA SER A 307 -28.08 15.01 12.49
C SER A 307 -26.71 14.49 12.90
N ASN A 308 -26.15 13.58 12.10
CA ASN A 308 -24.91 12.89 12.46
C ASN A 308 -23.66 13.77 12.24
N ALA A 309 -22.55 13.32 12.82
CA ALA A 309 -21.22 13.90 12.61
C ALA A 309 -20.36 13.05 11.67
N VAL A 310 -19.44 13.71 10.96
CA VAL A 310 -18.39 13.09 10.16
C VAL A 310 -17.02 13.56 10.65
N VAL A 311 -16.04 12.67 10.69
CA VAL A 311 -14.64 13.02 10.97
C VAL A 311 -13.83 12.91 9.68
N LEU A 312 -13.09 13.96 9.35
CA LEU A 312 -12.07 13.95 8.31
C LEU A 312 -10.77 13.42 8.90
N ARG A 313 -10.35 12.22 8.49
CA ARG A 313 -9.03 11.66 8.79
C ARG A 313 -8.16 11.78 7.55
N ALA A 314 -7.00 12.43 7.69
CA ALA A 314 -5.96 12.41 6.68
C ALA A 314 -4.60 12.25 7.35
N ILE A 315 -3.71 11.50 6.72
CA ILE A 315 -2.39 11.18 7.28
C ILE A 315 -1.28 11.35 6.25
N THR A 316 -0.10 11.66 6.75
CA THR A 316 1.19 11.60 6.07
C THR A 316 2.07 10.58 6.78
N SER A 317 2.73 9.72 6.01
CA SER A 317 3.62 8.68 6.50
C SER A 317 4.84 8.64 5.58
N GLU A 318 6.04 8.64 6.17
CA GLU A 318 7.30 8.60 5.42
C GLU A 318 7.81 7.17 5.22
N ASP A 319 7.50 6.27 6.15
CA ASP A 319 8.03 4.90 6.23
C ASP A 319 6.96 3.79 6.07
N GLY A 320 5.68 4.14 6.08
CA GLY A 320 4.55 3.20 6.07
C GLY A 320 4.26 2.51 7.42
N MET A 321 4.98 2.84 8.48
CA MET A 321 4.85 2.29 9.84
C MET A 321 4.38 3.33 10.85
N THR A 322 4.91 4.56 10.75
CA THR A 322 4.53 5.73 11.54
C THR A 322 3.76 6.71 10.64
N ALA A 323 2.80 7.43 11.21
CA ALA A 323 2.00 8.38 10.47
C ALA A 323 1.61 9.56 11.37
N ASP A 324 1.74 10.77 10.86
CA ASP A 324 1.19 11.97 11.47
C ASP A 324 -0.09 12.39 10.74
N TRP A 325 -0.97 13.09 11.46
CA TRP A 325 -2.15 13.69 10.86
C TRP A 325 -1.77 14.83 9.89
N TYR A 326 -2.49 14.93 8.77
CA TYR A 326 -2.18 15.93 7.75
C TYR A 326 -2.74 17.31 8.10
N TYR A 327 -1.87 18.32 8.09
CA TYR A 327 -2.26 19.71 8.32
C TYR A 327 -2.96 20.30 7.08
N PHE A 328 -4.29 20.34 7.12
CA PHE A 328 -5.09 21.07 6.14
C PHE A 328 -5.05 22.58 6.41
N GLY A 329 -4.93 23.39 5.35
CA GLY A 329 -5.12 24.84 5.45
C GLY A 329 -6.53 25.20 5.92
N HIS A 330 -6.65 26.20 6.79
CA HIS A 330 -7.92 26.59 7.41
C HIS A 330 -9.02 26.92 6.39
N GLU A 331 -8.69 27.62 5.30
CA GLU A 331 -9.64 27.96 4.23
C GLU A 331 -10.22 26.72 3.54
N PHE A 332 -9.38 25.71 3.29
CA PHE A 332 -9.80 24.43 2.71
C PHE A 332 -10.74 23.67 3.66
N LEU A 333 -10.45 23.67 4.96
CA LEU A 333 -11.35 23.06 5.95
C LEU A 333 -12.71 23.76 5.97
N VAL A 334 -12.76 25.09 5.97
CA VAL A 334 -14.02 25.86 5.92
C VAL A 334 -14.83 25.52 4.67
N ASP A 335 -14.19 25.48 3.49
CA ASP A 335 -14.85 25.09 2.24
C ASP A 335 -15.41 23.66 2.27
N VAL A 336 -14.62 22.68 2.74
CA VAL A 336 -15.04 21.28 2.84
C VAL A 336 -16.18 21.11 3.86
N VAL A 337 -16.10 21.74 5.03
CA VAL A 337 -17.15 21.70 6.06
C VAL A 337 -18.45 22.27 5.51
N ASN A 338 -18.40 23.43 4.85
CA ASN A 338 -19.57 24.05 4.23
C ASN A 338 -20.17 23.15 3.13
N LYS A 339 -19.33 22.57 2.26
CA LYS A 339 -19.79 21.64 1.20
C LYS A 339 -20.46 20.40 1.77
N ILE A 340 -19.90 19.78 2.81
CA ILE A 340 -20.48 18.59 3.44
C ILE A 340 -21.81 18.95 4.12
N CYS A 341 -21.82 19.95 5.02
CA CYS A 341 -23.02 20.32 5.77
C CYS A 341 -24.17 20.85 4.90
N ASN A 342 -23.89 21.46 3.74
CA ASN A 342 -24.95 21.99 2.87
C ASN A 342 -25.47 20.96 1.85
N ASN A 343 -24.64 20.00 1.41
CA ASN A 343 -25.02 19.06 0.34
C ASN A 343 -25.32 17.64 0.84
N VAL A 344 -24.81 17.22 2.01
CA VAL A 344 -24.99 15.86 2.54
C VAL A 344 -26.12 15.86 3.57
N ARG A 345 -27.33 15.48 3.13
CA ARG A 345 -28.49 15.32 4.02
C ARG A 345 -28.18 14.35 5.16
N GLY A 346 -28.54 14.74 6.39
CA GLY A 346 -28.32 13.93 7.59
C GLY A 346 -26.95 14.10 8.25
N ILE A 347 -26.07 14.96 7.72
CA ILE A 347 -24.85 15.45 8.37
C ILE A 347 -25.02 16.94 8.67
N ASN A 348 -24.67 17.37 9.89
CA ASN A 348 -24.65 18.79 10.28
C ASN A 348 -23.38 19.21 11.05
N ARG A 349 -22.42 18.29 11.18
CA ARG A 349 -21.19 18.47 11.93
C ARG A 349 -20.05 17.75 11.23
N VAL A 350 -18.93 18.44 11.09
CA VAL A 350 -17.69 17.90 10.56
C VAL A 350 -16.58 18.25 11.54
N CYS A 351 -15.78 17.25 11.89
CA CYS A 351 -14.58 17.37 12.73
C CYS A 351 -13.36 16.95 11.90
N GLN A 352 -12.17 17.38 12.32
CA GLN A 352 -10.90 16.81 11.83
C GLN A 352 -10.31 15.92 12.91
N ASP A 353 -9.75 14.77 12.51
CA ASP A 353 -8.91 13.97 13.38
C ASP A 353 -7.47 14.52 13.38
N ILE A 354 -6.94 14.74 14.58
CA ILE A 354 -5.61 15.30 14.85
C ILE A 354 -4.76 14.37 15.75
N ALA A 355 -5.18 13.12 15.93
CA ALA A 355 -4.31 12.10 16.48
C ALA A 355 -3.34 11.60 15.39
N SER A 356 -2.06 11.45 15.71
CA SER A 356 -1.11 10.71 14.88
C SER A 356 -1.42 9.22 14.98
#